data_AF-A0A9P6UIN3-F1
#
_entry.id   AF-A0A9P6UIN3-F1
#
_cell.length_a   1.000
_cell.length_b   1.000
_cell.length_c   1.000
_cell.angle_alpha   90.00
_cell.angle_beta   90.00
_cell.angle_gamma   90.00
#
_symmetry.space_group_name_H-M   'P 1'
#
loop_
_entity.id
_entity.type
_entity.pdbx_description
1 polymer ?
#
loop_
_entity_poly.entity_id
_entity_poly.type
_entity_poly.pdbx_seq_one_letter_code
_entity_poly.pdbx_strand_id
1 'polypeptide(L)' 'MDKTDIPRPQHFFSYSETDREVSLILDETHIPAFPKDTLDICNVIWRAVQIEAGESGLGALDVVSQVSKPLADINVSIM' A
#
# COMPACT_ATOMS: atom_id res chain seq x y z
N MET A 1 -28.75 -16.33 -2.55
CA MET A 1 -27.37 -16.85 -2.66
C MET A 1 -26.46 -15.73 -2.18
N ASP A 2 -26.09 -15.80 -0.91
CA ASP A 2 -25.19 -14.86 -0.24
C ASP A 2 -23.75 -15.33 -0.47
N LYS A 3 -22.98 -14.57 -1.27
CA LYS A 3 -21.56 -14.83 -1.48
C LYS A 3 -20.82 -14.25 -0.28
N THR A 4 -20.74 -15.07 0.76
CA THR A 4 -19.64 -15.15 1.74
C THR A 4 -18.64 -14.00 1.67
N ASP A 5 -18.78 -13.11 2.65
CA ASP A 5 -17.70 -12.27 3.19
C ASP A 5 -16.58 -13.18 3.73
N ILE A 6 -15.74 -13.66 2.82
CA ILE A 6 -14.50 -14.35 3.18
C ILE A 6 -13.51 -13.23 3.49
N PRO A 7 -13.06 -13.05 4.75
CA PRO A 7 -11.97 -12.13 5.02
C PRO A 7 -10.74 -12.72 4.32
N ARG A 8 -10.41 -12.18 3.15
CA ARG A 8 -9.18 -12.52 2.46
C ARG A 8 -8.06 -12.00 3.34
N PRO A 9 -7.14 -12.84 3.84
CA PRO A 9 -5.97 -12.33 4.50
C PRO A 9 -5.19 -11.56 3.45
N GLN A 10 -5.26 -10.22 3.51
CA GLN A 10 -4.59 -9.37 2.54
C GLN A 10 -3.13 -9.28 2.94
N HIS A 11 -2.38 -10.34 2.63
CA HIS A 11 -0.93 -10.33 2.75
C HIS A 11 -0.39 -9.37 1.68
N PHE A 12 0.05 -8.20 2.11
CA PHE A 12 0.70 -7.22 1.26
C PHE A 12 2.21 -7.25 1.52
N PHE A 13 2.98 -7.49 0.47
CA PHE A 13 4.43 -7.41 0.48
C PHE A 13 4.89 -6.74 -0.82
N SER A 14 5.63 -5.65 -0.69
CA SER A 14 6.30 -4.98 -1.79
C SER A 14 7.79 -4.95 -1.55
N TYR A 15 8.56 -5.34 -2.57
CA TYR A 15 10.00 -5.18 -2.65
C TYR A 15 10.29 -4.32 -3.86
N SER A 16 11.05 -3.25 -3.67
CA SER A 16 11.53 -2.41 -4.76
C SER A 16 13.01 -2.11 -4.53
N GLU A 17 13.81 -2.29 -5.57
CA GLU A 17 15.25 -2.04 -5.54
C GLU A 17 15.61 -1.04 -6.61
N THR A 18 16.44 -0.08 -6.23
CA THR A 18 17.06 0.90 -7.11
C THR A 18 18.58 0.71 -7.05
N ASP A 19 19.31 1.48 -7.84
CA ASP A 19 20.77 1.57 -7.76
C ASP A 19 21.29 2.09 -6.40
N ARG A 20 20.40 2.65 -5.57
CA ARG A 20 20.74 3.30 -4.30
C ARG A 20 20.29 2.51 -3.08
N GLU A 21 19.10 1.92 -3.15
CA GLU A 21 18.44 1.37 -1.97
C GLU A 21 17.43 0.28 -2.29
N VAL A 22 17.08 -0.47 -1.24
CA VAL A 22 15.97 -1.41 -1.21
C VAL A 22 14.89 -0.84 -0.31
N SER A 23 13.67 -0.71 -0.84
CA SER A 23 12.47 -0.32 -0.09
C SER A 23 11.55 -1.52 0.09
N LEU A 24 11.07 -1.72 1.31
CA LEU A 24 10.12 -2.78 1.68
C LEU A 24 8.84 -2.16 2.22
N ILE A 25 7.68 -2.66 1.76
CA ILE A 25 6.38 -2.40 2.39
C ILE A 25 5.79 -3.74 2.79
N LEU A 26 5.65 -3.96 4.09
CA LEU A 26 5.26 -5.23 4.68
C LEU A 26 4.59 -4.99 6.04
N ASP A 27 3.92 -6.02 6.56
CA ASP A 27 3.32 -5.98 7.89
C ASP A 27 4.39 -5.99 9.00
N GLU A 28 4.18 -5.20 10.05
CA GLU A 28 5.13 -5.06 11.17
C GLU A 28 5.46 -6.38 11.87
N THR A 29 4.57 -7.38 11.79
CA THR A 29 4.78 -8.73 12.32
C THR A 29 5.98 -9.45 11.71
N HIS A 30 6.47 -9.01 10.55
CA HIS A 30 7.66 -9.57 9.90
C HIS A 30 8.97 -8.88 10.30
N ILE A 31 8.93 -7.70 10.94
CA ILE A 31 10.13 -6.95 11.37
C ILE A 31 11.07 -7.80 12.24
N PRO A 32 10.59 -8.61 13.21
CA PRO A 32 11.48 -9.43 14.06
C PRO A 32 12.28 -10.50 13.30
N ALA A 33 11.93 -10.82 12.05
CA ALA A 33 12.66 -11.78 11.23
C ALA A 33 13.94 -11.19 10.62
N PHE A 34 14.09 -9.87 10.60
CA PHE A 34 15.28 -9.21 10.08
C PHE A 34 16.40 -9.16 11.14
N PRO A 35 17.67 -9.21 10.72
CA PRO A 35 18.77 -8.98 11.64
C PRO A 35 18.66 -7.61 12.32
N LYS A 36 19.22 -7.50 13.53
CA LYS A 36 19.23 -6.23 14.26
C LYS A 36 19.99 -5.17 13.47
N ASP A 37 19.51 -3.94 13.53
CA ASP A 37 20.15 -2.75 12.97
C ASP A 37 20.33 -2.78 11.42
N THR A 38 19.57 -3.61 10.70
CA THR A 38 19.60 -3.65 9.22
C THR A 38 18.44 -2.92 8.55
N LEU A 39 17.40 -2.57 9.30
CA LEU A 39 16.23 -1.88 8.76
C LEU A 39 16.22 -0.42 9.23
N ASP A 40 15.99 0.49 8.30
CA ASP A 40 15.51 1.84 8.59
C ASP A 40 13.97 1.83 8.51
N ILE A 41 13.30 2.05 9.64
CA ILE A 41 11.85 1.89 9.77
C ILE A 41 11.19 3.28 9.73
N CYS A 42 10.25 3.47 8.81
CA CYS A 42 9.41 4.66 8.79
C CYS A 42 8.56 4.71 10.08
N ASN A 43 8.60 5.82 10.82
CA ASN A 43 7.81 6.03 12.04
C ASN A 43 6.30 6.22 11.78
N VAL A 44 5.82 5.93 10.57
CA VAL A 44 4.42 6.02 10.16
C VAL A 44 3.96 4.66 9.68
N ILE A 45 2.89 4.15 10.29
CA ILE A 45 2.22 2.93 9.84
C ILE A 45 1.22 3.30 8.74
N TRP A 46 1.39 2.71 7.57
CA TRP A 46 0.53 2.92 6.41
C TRP A 46 -0.61 1.91 6.37
N ARG A 47 -1.82 2.40 6.02
CA ARG A 47 -2.97 1.53 5.74
C ARG A 47 -3.09 1.36 4.23
N ALA A 48 -2.93 0.14 3.75
CA ALA A 48 -3.18 -0.17 2.35
C ALA A 48 -4.68 -0.02 2.03
N VAL A 49 -4.98 0.71 0.95
CA VAL A 49 -6.34 0.85 0.40
C VAL A 49 -6.31 0.30 -1.02
N GLN A 50 -6.97 -0.84 -1.22
CA GLN A 50 -7.13 -1.40 -2.57
C GLN A 50 -8.23 -0.65 -3.31
N ILE A 51 -7.91 -0.16 -4.51
CA ILE A 51 -8.84 0.56 -5.37
C ILE A 51 -9.16 -0.32 -6.57
N GLU A 52 -10.44 -0.63 -6.75
CA GLU A 52 -10.94 -1.33 -7.93
C GLU A 52 -11.58 -0.31 -8.88
N ALA A 53 -11.09 -0.23 -10.11
CA ALA A 53 -11.58 0.75 -11.11
C ALA A 53 -13.03 0.45 -11.60
N GLY A 54 -13.56 -0.73 -11.26
CA GLY A 54 -14.86 -1.22 -11.75
C GLY A 54 -14.92 -1.33 -13.28
N GLU A 55 -16.14 -1.32 -13.82
CA GLU A 55 -16.39 -1.34 -15.29
C GLU A 55 -16.13 0.03 -15.96
N SER A 56 -15.59 1.01 -15.22
CA SER A 56 -15.53 2.42 -15.63
C SER A 56 -14.66 2.68 -16.87
N GLY A 57 -13.88 1.70 -17.35
CA GLY A 57 -13.00 1.83 -18.51
C GLY A 57 -11.87 2.87 -18.33
N LEU A 58 -11.71 3.38 -17.11
CA LEU A 58 -10.73 4.40 -16.76
C LEU A 58 -9.32 3.83 -16.75
N GLY A 59 -8.37 4.58 -17.30
CA GLY A 59 -6.96 4.22 -17.25
C GLY A 59 -6.40 4.40 -15.84
N ALA A 60 -5.26 3.76 -15.56
CA ALA A 60 -4.58 3.86 -14.25
C ALA A 60 -4.33 5.34 -13.83
N LEU A 61 -4.05 6.22 -14.79
CA LEU A 61 -3.84 7.65 -14.54
C LEU A 61 -5.11 8.37 -14.03
N ASP A 62 -6.28 8.03 -14.56
CA ASP A 62 -7.54 8.64 -14.14
C ASP A 62 -7.91 8.22 -12.72
N VAL A 63 -7.64 6.96 -12.37
CA VAL A 63 -7.84 6.44 -11.01
C VAL A 63 -6.92 7.16 -10.03
N VAL A 64 -5.63 7.31 -10.36
CA VAL A 64 -4.67 8.05 -9.53
C VAL A 64 -5.13 9.49 -9.32
N SER A 65 -5.57 10.19 -10.36
CA SER A 65 -6.04 11.57 -10.22
C SER A 65 -7.30 11.70 -9.37
N GLN A 66 -8.24 10.75 -9.48
CA GLN A 66 -9.49 10.78 -8.72
C GLN A 66 -9.29 10.49 -7.23
N VAL A 67 -8.22 9.78 -6.88
CA VAL A 67 -7.89 9.45 -5.49
C VAL A 67 -6.96 10.49 -4.87
N SER A 68 -5.88 10.84 -5.57
CA SER A 68 -4.84 11.74 -5.02
C SER A 68 -5.35 13.16 -4.76
N LYS A 69 -6.17 13.71 -5.65
CA LYS A 69 -6.68 15.08 -5.54
C LYS A 69 -7.50 15.33 -4.26
N PRO A 70 -8.60 14.59 -3.99
CA PRO A 70 -9.39 14.85 -2.79
C PRO A 70 -8.62 14.59 -1.49
N LEU A 71 -7.66 13.66 -1.48
CA LEU A 71 -6.80 13.42 -0.31
C LEU A 71 -5.82 14.58 -0.08
N ALA A 72 -5.25 15.13 -1.15
CA ALA A 72 -4.42 16.32 -1.08
C ALA A 72 -5.20 17.54 -0.58
N ASP A 73 -6.45 17.73 -1.02
CA ASP A 73 -7.31 18.85 -0.60
C ASP A 73 -7.56 18.88 0.93
N ILE A 74 -7.40 17.73 1.61
CA ILE A 74 -7.52 17.59 3.07
C ILE A 74 -6.19 17.26 3.77
N ASN A 75 -5.06 17.47 3.10
CA ASN A 75 -3.70 17.23 3.61
C ASN A 75 -3.43 15.80 4.11
N VAL A 76 -4.00 14.79 3.44
CA VAL A 76 -3.69 13.39 3.69
C VAL A 76 -2.58 12.93 2.75
N SER A 77 -1.48 12.44 3.34
CA SER A 77 -0.37 11.87 2.58
C SER A 77 -0.72 10.47 2.06
N ILE A 78 -0.25 10.15 0.86
CA ILE A 78 -0.34 8.82 0.23
C ILE A 78 1.03 8.41 -0.30
N MET A 79 1.22 7.09 -0.46
CA MET A 79 2.40 6.45 -1.05
C MET A 79 1.95 5.48 -2.13
#